data_AF-A0A284VUI6-F1
#
_entry.id   AF-A0A284VUI6-F1
#
_cell.length_a   1.000
_cell.length_b   1.000
_cell.length_c   1.000
_cell.angle_alpha   90.00
_cell.angle_beta   90.00
_cell.angle_gamma   90.00
#
_symmetry.space_group_name_H-M   'P 1'
#
loop_
_entity.id
_entity.type
_entity.pdbx_description
1 polymer ?
#
loop_
_entity_poly.entity_id
_entity_poly.type
_entity_poly.pdbx_seq_one_letter_code
_entity_poly.pdbx_strand_id
1 'polypeptide(L)'
;MSGKTALFVILLVSLTIFTAGCTSYVGDSSYSMRFSINETGEPLEGNVLNNGILLGYAQNGSFTTNLEKLRPGLIALNGTYESNPFEFYFEFPSESFNYSGIDFTVREKDLRKVLFNTSVLNIPQLEREVFDQVNKERAKSGLKSLKWNDRIASVSKNYSKTLSIQGFHHKDIEGKDAGDRLKESKIFYTVASENLYMIEGLNETVNISETAVNGWLGSPAHRSPIMDRDGLFSDSGVGIYCEEKTCYAVMVFAGLERNENIKLEPGYLTFLYLNDPSYPFDFDVAADVEIDSTANINIYIVSGSEQYDNLMNNRDFQSVIEDKMISRFSRKITAAKGYGIVVQTLGDSSAQINIHIRYS
;
A
#
# COMPACT_ATOMS: atom_id res chain seq x y z
N MET A 1 -18.35 14.01 11.08
CA MET A 1 -19.14 13.51 12.23
C MET A 1 -18.24 12.59 13.02
N SER A 2 -18.19 12.79 14.34
CA SER A 2 -17.33 12.11 15.31
C SER A 2 -17.09 10.64 14.99
N GLY A 3 -15.85 10.29 14.66
CA GLY A 3 -15.41 8.91 14.50
C GLY A 3 -15.67 8.17 15.80
N LYS A 4 -16.49 7.12 15.73
CA LYS A 4 -16.64 6.18 16.83
C LYS A 4 -15.34 5.39 16.89
N THR A 5 -14.52 5.62 17.90
CA THR A 5 -13.38 4.77 18.21
C THR A 5 -13.90 3.34 18.33
N ALA A 6 -13.53 2.45 17.41
CA ALA A 6 -13.88 1.04 17.53
C ALA A 6 -13.22 0.48 18.79
N LEU A 7 -14.03 0.31 19.83
CA LEU A 7 -13.65 -0.15 21.14
C LEU A 7 -13.40 -1.65 21.05
N PHE A 8 -12.13 -2.05 21.03
CA PHE A 8 -11.74 -3.45 20.93
C PHE A 8 -11.97 -4.13 22.28
N VAL A 9 -13.03 -4.94 22.34
CA VAL A 9 -13.41 -5.74 23.50
C VAL A 9 -12.48 -6.96 23.61
N ILE A 10 -11.77 -7.08 24.72
CA ILE A 10 -11.13 -8.35 25.12
C ILE A 10 -11.82 -8.85 26.39
N LEU A 11 -12.37 -10.06 26.29
CA LEU A 11 -12.89 -10.81 27.43
C LEU A 11 -11.72 -11.56 28.08
N LEU A 12 -11.40 -11.23 29.33
CA LEU A 12 -10.30 -11.83 30.10
C LEU A 12 -10.85 -12.67 31.25
N VAL A 13 -10.21 -13.82 31.51
CA VAL A 13 -10.67 -14.84 32.49
C VAL A 13 -9.68 -15.03 33.65
N SER A 14 -8.59 -14.27 33.75
CA SER A 14 -7.65 -14.44 34.88
C SER A 14 -8.16 -13.71 36.12
N LEU A 15 -8.64 -14.50 37.09
CA LEU A 15 -9.14 -14.04 38.37
C LEU A 15 -8.23 -14.61 39.47
N THR A 16 -7.64 -13.74 40.29
CA THR A 16 -7.06 -14.15 41.58
C THR A 16 -7.89 -13.54 42.69
N ILE A 17 -8.25 -14.35 43.70
CA ILE A 17 -9.32 -14.00 44.63
C ILE A 17 -8.77 -13.88 46.07
N PHE A 18 -9.24 -12.89 46.83
CA PHE A 18 -8.88 -12.77 48.25
C PHE A 18 -9.73 -13.68 49.11
N THR A 19 -9.10 -14.59 49.84
CA THR A 19 -9.74 -15.23 50.98
C THR A 19 -9.67 -14.29 52.17
N ALA A 20 -10.84 -13.85 52.67
CA ALA A 20 -10.89 -13.15 53.95
C ALA A 20 -10.56 -14.17 55.06
N GLY A 21 -9.48 -13.93 55.80
CA GLY A 21 -9.30 -14.56 57.11
C GLY A 21 -10.49 -14.21 58.00
N CYS A 22 -11.05 -15.19 58.70
CA CYS A 22 -12.22 -15.02 59.55
C CYS A 22 -12.05 -13.87 60.54
N THR A 23 -12.81 -12.79 60.36
CA THR A 23 -13.18 -11.86 61.43
C THR A 23 -14.65 -11.47 61.29
N SER A 24 -15.36 -11.52 62.40
CA SER A 24 -16.81 -11.40 62.57
C SER A 24 -17.36 -9.97 62.39
N TYR A 25 -18.37 -9.86 61.51
CA TYR A 25 -19.64 -9.10 61.59
C TYR A 25 -19.75 -7.56 61.72
N VAL A 26 -20.59 -7.02 60.82
CA VAL A 26 -21.41 -5.77 60.75
C VAL A 26 -20.77 -4.43 60.36
N GLY A 27 -21.19 -3.92 59.20
CA GLY A 27 -21.12 -2.51 58.80
C GLY A 27 -20.41 -2.34 57.46
N ASP A 28 -21.17 -2.14 56.38
CA ASP A 28 -20.69 -2.00 54.99
C ASP A 28 -19.81 -3.17 54.50
N SER A 29 -20.47 -4.19 53.94
CA SER A 29 -19.80 -5.26 53.24
C SER A 29 -19.19 -4.72 51.93
N SER A 30 -18.02 -4.13 52.08
CA SER A 30 -17.21 -3.57 51.00
C SER A 30 -16.59 -4.70 50.17
N TYR A 31 -16.53 -4.49 48.87
CA TYR A 31 -15.92 -5.40 47.89
C TYR A 31 -14.82 -4.65 47.16
N SER A 32 -13.60 -5.17 47.20
CA SER A 32 -12.44 -4.54 46.59
C SER A 32 -12.09 -5.18 45.26
N MET A 33 -11.95 -4.38 44.22
CA MET A 33 -11.46 -4.79 42.90
C MET A 33 -10.09 -4.15 42.70
N ARG A 34 -9.11 -4.93 42.23
CA ARG A 34 -7.83 -4.37 41.78
C ARG A 34 -7.58 -4.70 40.32
N PHE A 35 -7.00 -3.76 39.60
CA PHE A 35 -6.74 -3.82 38.16
C PHE A 35 -5.26 -3.56 37.93
N SER A 36 -4.57 -4.49 37.27
CA SER A 36 -3.14 -4.35 37.02
C SER A 36 -2.67 -5.12 35.79
N ILE A 37 -1.46 -4.79 35.32
CA ILE A 37 -0.75 -5.57 34.32
C ILE A 37 -0.11 -6.78 35.01
N ASN A 38 -0.42 -7.99 34.54
CA ASN A 38 -0.03 -9.25 35.18
C ASN A 38 1.49 -9.38 35.36
N GLU A 39 2.26 -8.99 34.33
CA GLU A 39 3.70 -9.17 34.29
C GLU A 39 4.47 -8.16 35.17
N THR A 40 3.97 -6.93 35.29
CA THR A 40 4.68 -5.82 35.97
C THR A 40 4.07 -5.45 37.31
N GLY A 41 2.80 -5.81 37.55
CA GLY A 41 2.00 -5.31 38.66
C GLY A 41 1.60 -3.84 38.54
N GLU A 42 1.86 -3.21 37.39
CA GLU A 42 1.52 -1.79 37.16
C GLU A 42 0.00 -1.60 37.26
N PRO A 43 -0.48 -0.62 38.05
CA PRO A 43 -1.91 -0.38 38.21
C PRO A 43 -2.57 0.15 36.93
N LEU A 44 -3.77 -0.35 36.64
CA LEU A 44 -4.61 0.18 35.56
C LEU A 44 -5.73 1.05 36.15
N GLU A 45 -5.77 2.31 35.74
CA GLU A 45 -6.77 3.27 36.20
C GLU A 45 -7.91 3.42 35.18
N GLY A 46 -9.13 3.66 35.67
CA GLY A 46 -10.29 3.80 34.77
C GLY A 46 -11.64 3.72 35.45
N ASN A 47 -12.69 4.06 34.69
CA ASN A 47 -14.07 3.85 35.10
C ASN A 47 -14.37 2.35 35.23
N VAL A 48 -14.94 1.96 36.36
CA VAL A 48 -15.39 0.60 36.64
C VAL A 48 -16.89 0.52 36.44
N LEU A 49 -17.33 -0.35 35.54
CA LEU A 49 -18.74 -0.60 35.27
C LEU A 49 -19.09 -2.04 35.58
N ASN A 50 -20.31 -2.29 36.06
CA ASN A 50 -20.87 -3.63 36.17
C ASN A 50 -22.14 -3.73 35.31
N ASN A 51 -22.11 -4.63 34.32
CA ASN A 51 -23.19 -4.78 33.34
C ASN A 51 -23.59 -3.45 32.67
N GLY A 52 -22.59 -2.60 32.37
CA GLY A 52 -22.78 -1.29 31.75
C GLY A 52 -23.19 -0.16 32.70
N ILE A 53 -23.38 -0.44 34.00
CA ILE A 53 -23.69 0.58 35.01
C ILE A 53 -22.40 1.07 35.65
N LEU A 54 -22.12 2.37 35.58
CA LEU A 54 -20.96 3.00 36.22
C LEU A 54 -21.02 2.85 37.74
N LEU A 55 -20.02 2.21 38.32
CA LEU A 55 -19.87 2.04 39.76
C LEU A 55 -18.96 3.11 40.38
N GLY A 56 -17.92 3.53 39.64
CA GLY A 56 -16.96 4.53 40.08
C GLY A 56 -15.67 4.49 39.26
N TYR A 57 -14.57 4.94 39.85
CA TYR A 57 -13.26 5.04 39.19
C TYR A 57 -12.21 4.28 40.00
N ALA A 58 -11.44 3.41 39.34
CA ALA A 58 -10.27 2.76 39.91
C ALA A 58 -9.08 3.72 39.88
N GLN A 59 -8.57 4.06 41.07
CA GLN A 59 -7.41 4.93 41.24
C GLN A 59 -6.25 4.12 41.79
N ASN A 60 -5.04 4.29 41.24
CA ASN A 60 -3.89 3.45 41.54
C ASN A 60 -4.23 1.95 41.44
N GLY A 61 -5.05 1.59 40.44
CA GLY A 61 -5.46 0.21 40.18
C GLY A 61 -6.42 -0.36 41.21
N SER A 62 -7.05 0.43 42.08
CA SER A 62 -7.98 -0.09 43.08
C SER A 62 -9.32 0.65 43.08
N PHE A 63 -10.40 -0.11 43.23
CA PHE A 63 -11.76 0.39 43.38
C PHE A 63 -12.49 -0.43 44.45
N THR A 64 -13.19 0.24 45.36
CA THR A 64 -14.00 -0.42 46.39
C THR A 64 -15.44 0.07 46.33
N THR A 65 -16.39 -0.85 46.43
CA THR A 65 -17.83 -0.55 46.42
C THR A 65 -18.61 -1.44 47.38
N ASN A 66 -19.89 -1.16 47.60
CA ASN A 66 -20.76 -2.00 48.42
C ASN A 66 -21.25 -3.21 47.62
N LEU A 67 -21.27 -4.39 48.25
CA LEU A 67 -21.76 -5.65 47.66
C LEU A 67 -23.16 -5.53 47.05
N GLU A 68 -24.04 -4.72 47.64
CA GLU A 68 -25.42 -4.51 47.15
C GLU A 68 -25.49 -3.88 45.75
N LYS A 69 -24.45 -3.15 45.32
CA LYS A 69 -24.36 -2.52 44.00
C LYS A 69 -23.89 -3.49 42.91
N LEU A 70 -23.37 -4.65 43.28
CA LEU A 70 -22.80 -5.63 42.35
C LEU A 70 -23.82 -6.67 41.92
N ARG A 71 -23.72 -7.11 40.66
CA ARG A 71 -24.50 -8.19 40.06
C ARG A 71 -23.56 -9.10 39.27
N PRO A 72 -23.82 -10.43 39.25
CA PRO A 72 -23.11 -11.33 38.35
C PRO A 72 -23.22 -10.85 36.89
N GLY A 73 -22.19 -11.13 36.09
CA GLY A 73 -22.13 -10.74 34.68
C GLY A 73 -20.75 -10.25 34.30
N LEU A 74 -20.64 -9.01 33.82
CA LEU A 74 -19.38 -8.42 33.37
C LEU A 74 -18.98 -7.23 34.24
N ILE A 75 -17.68 -7.17 34.55
CA ILE A 75 -17.02 -5.95 35.00
C ILE A 75 -16.25 -5.39 33.80
N ALA A 76 -16.47 -4.11 33.50
CA ALA A 76 -15.70 -3.39 32.50
C ALA A 76 -14.79 -2.36 33.17
N LEU A 77 -13.54 -2.28 32.70
CA LEU A 77 -12.61 -1.21 33.05
C LEU A 77 -12.33 -0.37 31.80
N ASN A 78 -12.79 0.87 31.80
CA ASN A 78 -12.58 1.85 30.73
C ASN A 78 -11.62 2.94 31.21
N GLY A 79 -10.41 2.96 30.66
CA GLY A 79 -9.33 3.83 31.12
C GLY A 79 -8.46 4.33 29.99
N THR A 80 -7.31 4.91 30.35
CA THR A 80 -6.27 5.30 29.42
C THR A 80 -4.92 4.75 29.88
N TYR A 81 -4.09 4.33 28.93
CA TYR A 81 -2.72 3.90 29.17
C TYR A 81 -1.83 4.54 28.10
N GLU A 82 -0.76 5.23 28.50
CA GLU A 82 0.08 6.03 27.59
C GLU A 82 -0.74 6.98 26.68
N SER A 83 -1.76 7.63 27.26
CA SER A 83 -2.71 8.52 26.55
C SER A 83 -3.64 7.85 25.52
N ASN A 84 -3.60 6.53 25.37
CA ASN A 84 -4.51 5.79 24.50
C ASN A 84 -5.66 5.15 25.32
N PRO A 85 -6.93 5.28 24.89
CA PRO A 85 -8.04 4.69 25.60
C PRO A 85 -8.03 3.15 25.47
N PHE A 86 -8.44 2.47 26.53
CA PHE A 86 -8.66 1.02 26.52
C PHE A 86 -10.00 0.68 27.17
N GLU A 87 -10.55 -0.48 26.83
CA GLU A 87 -11.66 -1.08 27.56
C GLU A 87 -11.45 -2.59 27.70
N PHE A 88 -11.46 -3.08 28.94
CA PHE A 88 -11.36 -4.51 29.25
C PHE A 88 -12.65 -5.02 29.88
N TYR A 89 -13.02 -6.25 29.56
CA TYR A 89 -14.17 -6.93 30.14
C TYR A 89 -13.71 -8.18 30.87
N PHE A 90 -14.20 -8.35 32.08
CA PHE A 90 -13.92 -9.48 32.95
C PHE A 90 -15.21 -10.16 33.33
N GLU A 91 -15.22 -11.49 33.27
CA GLU A 91 -16.33 -12.26 33.82
C GLU A 91 -16.36 -12.12 35.35
N PHE A 92 -17.56 -11.88 35.87
CA PHE A 92 -17.83 -11.74 37.30
C PHE A 92 -18.96 -12.68 37.68
N PRO A 93 -18.66 -13.99 37.85
CA PRO A 93 -19.67 -14.98 38.14
C PRO A 93 -20.12 -14.91 39.61
N SER A 94 -21.24 -15.57 39.94
CA SER A 94 -21.86 -15.54 41.27
C SER A 94 -20.93 -16.00 42.40
N GLU A 95 -19.97 -16.87 42.09
CA GLU A 95 -18.96 -17.38 43.03
C GLU A 95 -18.02 -16.27 43.51
N SER A 96 -17.87 -15.18 42.74
CA SER A 96 -17.02 -14.04 43.10
C SER A 96 -17.49 -13.33 44.38
N PHE A 97 -18.77 -13.49 44.74
CA PHE A 97 -19.37 -12.94 45.96
C PHE A 97 -18.98 -13.72 47.23
N ASN A 98 -18.36 -14.91 47.10
CA ASN A 98 -17.86 -15.68 48.24
C ASN A 98 -16.58 -15.08 48.87
N TYR A 99 -16.11 -13.97 48.31
CA TYR A 99 -14.83 -13.36 48.63
C TYR A 99 -15.00 -11.87 48.91
N SER A 100 -14.02 -11.26 49.59
CA SER A 100 -14.06 -9.84 49.92
C SER A 100 -13.55 -8.94 48.78
N GLY A 101 -13.07 -9.54 47.69
CA GLY A 101 -12.55 -8.82 46.55
C GLY A 101 -11.89 -9.71 45.52
N ILE A 102 -11.44 -9.10 44.43
CA ILE A 102 -10.87 -9.82 43.28
C ILE A 102 -9.83 -8.97 42.55
N ASP A 103 -8.83 -9.65 42.01
CA ASP A 103 -7.81 -9.07 41.15
C ASP A 103 -8.12 -9.41 39.69
N PHE A 104 -8.30 -8.36 38.90
CA PHE A 104 -8.44 -8.37 37.46
C PHE A 104 -7.09 -8.01 36.83
N THR A 105 -6.41 -9.01 36.29
CA THR A 105 -5.11 -8.80 35.65
C THR A 105 -5.22 -8.84 34.13
N VAL A 106 -4.49 -7.95 33.46
CA VAL A 106 -4.37 -7.91 31.99
C VAL A 106 -2.95 -8.28 31.61
N ARG A 107 -2.75 -9.13 30.60
CA ARG A 107 -1.39 -9.37 30.07
C ARG A 107 -0.93 -8.18 29.27
N GLU A 108 0.34 -7.80 29.40
CA GLU A 108 0.92 -6.66 28.68
C GLU A 108 0.67 -6.75 27.17
N LYS A 109 0.83 -7.93 26.56
CA LYS A 109 0.56 -8.13 25.13
C LYS A 109 -0.90 -7.87 24.72
N ASP A 110 -1.86 -8.16 25.61
CA ASP A 110 -3.28 -7.95 25.35
C ASP A 110 -3.60 -6.45 25.46
N LEU A 111 -2.97 -5.77 26.42
CA LEU A 111 -3.00 -4.31 26.54
C LEU A 111 -2.43 -3.64 25.31
N ARG A 112 -1.20 -3.98 24.92
CA ARG A 112 -0.55 -3.43 23.72
C ARG A 112 -1.37 -3.67 22.44
N LYS A 113 -2.00 -4.84 22.31
CA LYS A 113 -2.93 -5.12 21.21
C LYS A 113 -4.14 -4.18 21.21
N VAL A 114 -4.69 -3.82 22.36
CA VAL A 114 -5.81 -2.86 22.47
C VAL A 114 -5.34 -1.44 22.12
N LEU A 115 -4.18 -1.04 22.63
CA LEU A 115 -3.62 0.31 22.44
C LEU A 115 -3.09 0.57 21.03
N PHE A 116 -2.82 -0.47 20.24
CA PHE A 116 -2.32 -0.30 18.88
C PHE A 116 -3.27 0.56 18.03
N ASN A 117 -2.72 1.67 17.53
CA ASN A 117 -3.39 2.60 16.64
C ASN A 117 -2.51 2.81 15.40
N THR A 118 -3.11 2.72 14.23
CA THR A 118 -2.42 2.93 12.94
C THR A 118 -1.81 4.34 12.80
N SER A 119 -2.18 5.31 13.64
CA SER A 119 -1.56 6.64 13.69
C SER A 119 -0.07 6.63 14.04
N VAL A 120 0.43 5.56 14.68
CA VAL A 120 1.86 5.40 14.99
C VAL A 120 2.68 4.95 13.79
N LEU A 121 2.02 4.51 12.70
CA LEU A 121 2.68 4.00 11.52
C LEU A 121 3.24 5.14 10.66
N ASN A 122 4.50 4.99 10.24
CA ASN A 122 5.09 5.85 9.23
C ASN A 122 4.69 5.35 7.84
N ILE A 123 3.52 5.77 7.36
CA ILE A 123 2.94 5.29 6.09
C ILE A 123 3.87 5.50 4.89
N PRO A 124 4.49 6.68 4.66
CA PRO A 124 5.43 6.86 3.55
C PRO A 124 6.64 5.91 3.59
N GLN A 125 7.13 5.59 4.79
CA GLN A 125 8.21 4.63 4.95
C GLN A 125 7.73 3.21 4.61
N LEU A 126 6.55 2.79 5.08
CA LEU A 126 5.96 1.49 4.77
C LEU A 126 5.74 1.29 3.27
N GLU A 127 5.28 2.32 2.55
CA GLU A 127 5.12 2.29 1.10
C GLU A 127 6.46 1.97 0.40
N ARG A 128 7.56 2.56 0.88
CA ARG A 128 8.92 2.29 0.38
C ARG A 128 9.43 0.91 0.76
N GLU A 129 9.19 0.47 1.98
CA GLU A 129 9.58 -0.87 2.44
C GLU A 129 8.89 -1.98 1.64
N VAL A 130 7.60 -1.84 1.34
CA VAL A 130 6.88 -2.75 0.44
C VAL A 130 7.53 -2.80 -0.94
N PHE A 131 7.80 -1.64 -1.54
CA PHE A 131 8.42 -1.54 -2.86
C PHE A 131 9.81 -2.18 -2.89
N ASP A 132 10.65 -1.87 -1.89
CA ASP A 132 12.01 -2.40 -1.77
C ASP A 132 11.99 -3.91 -1.56
N GLN A 133 11.03 -4.42 -0.78
CA GLN A 133 10.85 -5.86 -0.57
C GLN A 133 10.42 -6.57 -1.86
N VAL A 134 9.51 -6.00 -2.66
CA VAL A 134 9.18 -6.54 -3.99
C VAL A 134 10.41 -6.59 -4.88
N ASN A 135 11.22 -5.52 -4.92
CA ASN A 135 12.45 -5.49 -5.71
C ASN A 135 13.52 -6.48 -5.20
N LYS A 136 13.57 -6.74 -3.89
CA LYS A 136 14.42 -7.79 -3.31
C LYS A 136 14.02 -9.17 -3.82
N GLU A 137 12.73 -9.47 -3.89
CA GLU A 137 12.23 -10.76 -4.41
C GLU A 137 12.44 -10.90 -5.93
N ARG A 138 12.31 -9.80 -6.67
CA ARG A 138 12.68 -9.72 -8.10
C ARG A 138 14.17 -10.02 -8.31
N ALA A 139 15.04 -9.42 -7.50
CA ALA A 139 16.49 -9.62 -7.57
C ALA A 139 16.88 -11.08 -7.29
N LYS A 140 16.25 -11.74 -6.31
CA LYS A 140 16.46 -13.18 -6.06
C LYS A 140 16.13 -14.05 -7.28
N SER A 141 15.24 -13.57 -8.15
CA SER A 141 14.83 -14.25 -9.37
C SER A 141 15.59 -13.79 -10.63
N GLY A 142 16.62 -12.95 -10.47
CA GLY A 142 17.41 -12.40 -11.58
C GLY A 142 16.67 -11.37 -12.44
N LEU A 143 15.57 -10.81 -11.95
CA LEU A 143 14.77 -9.82 -12.67
C LEU A 143 15.28 -8.41 -12.42
N LYS A 144 15.14 -7.53 -13.41
CA LYS A 144 15.47 -6.11 -13.27
C LYS A 144 14.59 -5.46 -12.19
N SER A 145 15.17 -4.59 -11.39
CA SER A 145 14.42 -3.78 -10.42
C SER A 145 13.45 -2.83 -11.12
N LEU A 146 12.25 -2.72 -10.57
CA LEU A 146 11.30 -1.66 -10.91
C LEU A 146 11.83 -0.32 -10.41
N LYS A 147 11.48 0.76 -11.11
CA LYS A 147 11.75 2.15 -10.69
C LYS A 147 10.56 2.68 -9.89
N TRP A 148 10.86 3.36 -8.78
CA TRP A 148 9.82 4.02 -8.00
C TRP A 148 9.30 5.23 -8.78
N ASN A 149 7.97 5.34 -8.90
CA ASN A 149 7.31 6.45 -9.58
C ASN A 149 6.31 7.15 -8.65
N ASP A 150 6.62 8.40 -8.27
CA ASP A 150 5.80 9.17 -7.32
C ASP A 150 4.38 9.44 -7.82
N ARG A 151 4.19 9.58 -9.14
CA ARG A 151 2.86 9.80 -9.73
C ARG A 151 2.01 8.54 -9.63
N ILE A 152 2.60 7.38 -9.92
CA ILE A 152 1.94 6.08 -9.73
C ILE A 152 1.63 5.84 -8.25
N ALA A 153 2.59 6.12 -7.35
CA ALA A 153 2.40 5.95 -5.91
C ALA A 153 1.25 6.84 -5.38
N SER A 154 1.14 8.06 -5.89
CA SER A 154 0.01 8.96 -5.57
C SER A 154 -1.33 8.37 -6.01
N VAL A 155 -1.40 7.78 -7.20
CA VAL A 155 -2.61 7.08 -7.68
C VAL A 155 -2.94 5.88 -6.79
N SER A 156 -1.95 5.04 -6.48
CA SER A 156 -2.10 3.89 -5.60
C SER A 156 -2.57 4.29 -4.20
N LYS A 157 -2.04 5.39 -3.65
CA LYS A 157 -2.43 5.90 -2.33
C LYS A 157 -3.86 6.38 -2.29
N ASN A 158 -4.28 7.15 -3.29
CA ASN A 158 -5.67 7.57 -3.40
C ASN A 158 -6.60 6.36 -3.50
N TYR A 159 -6.22 5.34 -4.28
CA TYR A 159 -7.03 4.14 -4.42
C TYR A 159 -7.07 3.28 -3.15
N SER A 160 -5.97 3.20 -2.39
CA SER A 160 -5.93 2.49 -1.11
C SER A 160 -6.97 3.03 -0.11
N LYS A 161 -7.18 4.35 -0.09
CA LYS A 161 -8.24 4.99 0.67
C LYS A 161 -9.63 4.71 0.08
N THR A 162 -9.77 4.67 -1.24
CA THR A 162 -11.03 4.28 -1.88
C THR A 162 -11.46 2.89 -1.46
N LEU A 163 -10.53 1.92 -1.33
CA LEU A 163 -10.85 0.56 -0.88
C LEU A 163 -11.45 0.51 0.53
N SER A 164 -11.02 1.41 1.43
CA SER A 164 -11.59 1.47 2.79
C SER A 164 -13.01 2.02 2.82
N ILE A 165 -13.40 2.81 1.81
CA ILE A 165 -14.70 3.49 1.75
C ILE A 165 -15.70 2.71 0.89
N GLN A 166 -15.26 2.19 -0.26
CA GLN A 166 -16.13 1.60 -1.29
C GLN A 166 -16.08 0.07 -1.32
N GLY A 167 -15.19 -0.55 -0.57
CA GLY A 167 -14.99 -2.00 -0.56
C GLY A 167 -13.76 -2.45 -1.36
N PHE A 168 -13.40 -3.72 -1.20
CA PHE A 168 -12.14 -4.27 -1.70
C PHE A 168 -12.28 -4.88 -3.10
N HIS A 169 -12.14 -4.05 -4.13
CA HIS A 169 -12.26 -4.43 -5.55
C HIS A 169 -11.21 -3.71 -6.42
N HIS A 170 -10.87 -4.25 -7.59
CA HIS A 170 -9.96 -3.63 -8.57
C HIS A 170 -10.59 -2.47 -9.34
N LYS A 171 -11.92 -2.38 -9.33
CA LYS A 171 -12.69 -1.32 -9.95
C LYS A 171 -13.37 -0.48 -8.89
N ASP A 172 -13.34 0.84 -9.06
CA ASP A 172 -14.13 1.73 -8.22
C ASP A 172 -15.64 1.64 -8.54
N ILE A 173 -16.45 2.40 -7.82
CA ILE A 173 -17.90 2.46 -8.02
C ILE A 173 -18.32 2.97 -9.40
N GLU A 174 -17.44 3.67 -10.12
CA GLU A 174 -17.65 4.14 -11.50
C GLU A 174 -17.17 3.10 -12.53
N GLY A 175 -16.61 1.97 -12.07
CA GLY A 175 -16.12 0.88 -12.89
C GLY A 175 -14.69 1.06 -13.41
N LYS A 176 -13.97 2.08 -12.96
CA LYS A 176 -12.61 2.42 -13.42
C LYS A 176 -11.58 1.50 -12.80
N ASP A 177 -10.69 0.97 -13.63
CA ASP A 177 -9.56 0.15 -13.18
C ASP A 177 -8.27 0.97 -13.01
N ALA A 178 -7.15 0.31 -12.72
CA ALA A 178 -5.86 0.97 -12.51
C ALA A 178 -5.40 1.73 -13.75
N GLY A 179 -5.67 1.21 -14.96
CA GLY A 179 -5.32 1.85 -16.22
C GLY A 179 -6.12 3.13 -16.44
N ASP A 180 -7.42 3.11 -16.11
CA ASP A 180 -8.26 4.32 -16.14
C ASP A 180 -7.75 5.37 -15.15
N ARG A 181 -7.43 4.97 -13.92
CA ARG A 181 -6.90 5.88 -12.88
C ARG A 181 -5.56 6.52 -13.26
N LEU A 182 -4.66 5.75 -13.90
CA LEU A 182 -3.41 6.28 -14.45
C LEU A 182 -3.66 7.29 -15.58
N LYS A 183 -4.57 6.97 -16.50
CA LYS A 183 -4.95 7.84 -17.61
C LYS A 183 -5.55 9.17 -17.13
N GLU A 184 -6.47 9.14 -16.17
CA GLU A 184 -7.06 10.36 -15.57
C GLU A 184 -6.00 11.24 -14.91
N SER A 185 -4.95 10.62 -14.39
CA SER A 185 -3.79 11.31 -13.81
C SER A 185 -2.76 11.77 -14.86
N LYS A 186 -3.08 11.64 -16.16
CA LYS A 186 -2.23 11.95 -17.31
C LYS A 186 -0.88 11.22 -17.27
N ILE A 187 -0.89 9.98 -16.82
CA ILE A 187 0.29 9.10 -16.81
C ILE A 187 0.16 8.18 -18.02
N PHE A 188 1.06 8.35 -18.99
CA PHE A 188 1.16 7.41 -20.11
C PHE A 188 1.65 6.05 -19.61
N TYR A 189 1.21 4.96 -20.23
CA TYR A 189 1.74 3.62 -20.00
C TYR A 189 1.49 2.74 -21.22
N THR A 190 2.37 1.79 -21.50
CA THR A 190 2.15 0.79 -22.56
C THR A 190 1.35 -0.42 -22.05
N VAL A 191 1.50 -0.72 -20.76
CA VAL A 191 0.81 -1.79 -20.03
C VAL A 191 0.73 -1.42 -18.55
N ALA A 192 -0.33 -1.84 -17.88
CA ALA A 192 -0.51 -1.62 -16.44
C ALA A 192 -1.07 -2.87 -15.75
N SER A 193 -0.74 -3.02 -14.47
CA SER A 193 -1.28 -4.08 -13.61
C SER A 193 -1.40 -3.58 -12.17
N GLU A 194 -2.22 -4.24 -11.35
CA GLU A 194 -2.48 -3.85 -9.96
C GLU A 194 -2.52 -5.05 -9.04
N ASN A 195 -1.85 -4.89 -7.90
CA ASN A 195 -1.96 -5.77 -6.75
C ASN A 195 -2.64 -5.04 -5.60
N LEU A 196 -3.62 -5.70 -4.99
CA LEU A 196 -4.33 -5.22 -3.81
C LEU A 196 -4.06 -6.17 -2.63
N TYR A 197 -3.94 -5.63 -1.43
CA TYR A 197 -3.91 -6.44 -0.21
C TYR A 197 -4.62 -5.72 0.93
N MET A 198 -5.30 -6.48 1.79
CA MET A 198 -5.94 -5.99 3.00
C MET A 198 -5.39 -6.77 4.19
N ILE A 199 -4.95 -6.04 5.21
CA ILE A 199 -4.42 -6.61 6.45
C ILE A 199 -5.34 -6.15 7.57
N GLU A 200 -6.03 -7.08 8.22
CA GLU A 200 -6.90 -6.82 9.36
C GLU A 200 -6.26 -7.29 10.67
N GLY A 201 -6.75 -6.77 11.80
CA GLY A 201 -6.29 -7.21 13.12
C GLY A 201 -4.86 -6.78 13.45
N LEU A 202 -4.42 -5.66 12.88
CA LEU A 202 -3.09 -5.10 13.12
C LEU A 202 -2.80 -4.91 14.61
N ASN A 203 -1.54 -5.20 14.93
CA ASN A 203 -0.94 -4.98 16.23
C ASN A 203 0.57 -4.78 16.01
N GLU A 204 1.29 -4.41 17.06
CA GLU A 204 2.72 -4.08 17.02
C GLU A 204 3.65 -5.18 16.48
N THR A 205 3.19 -6.44 16.47
CA THR A 205 4.00 -7.57 15.96
C THR A 205 3.83 -7.80 14.47
N VAL A 206 2.83 -7.17 13.83
CA VAL A 206 2.55 -7.37 12.41
C VAL A 206 3.52 -6.55 11.57
N ASN A 207 4.42 -7.24 10.84
CA ASN A 207 5.20 -6.63 9.79
C ASN A 207 4.34 -6.42 8.54
N ILE A 208 3.82 -5.21 8.36
CA ILE A 208 2.89 -4.85 7.28
C ILE A 208 3.51 -5.10 5.90
N SER A 209 4.77 -4.70 5.69
CA SER A 209 5.39 -4.81 4.37
C SER A 209 5.57 -6.27 3.97
N GLU A 210 6.08 -7.08 4.90
CA GLU A 210 6.32 -8.50 4.67
C GLU A 210 5.02 -9.28 4.48
N THR A 211 3.99 -8.94 5.27
CA THR A 211 2.68 -9.57 5.16
C THR A 211 2.07 -9.30 3.79
N ALA A 212 2.08 -8.06 3.31
CA ALA A 212 1.54 -7.70 2.00
C ALA A 212 2.29 -8.40 0.86
N VAL A 213 3.63 -8.34 0.87
CA VAL A 213 4.45 -8.92 -0.20
C VAL A 213 4.34 -10.44 -0.23
N ASN A 214 4.41 -11.11 0.92
CA ASN A 214 4.23 -12.57 0.99
C ASN A 214 2.82 -12.97 0.55
N GLY A 215 1.81 -12.18 0.89
CA GLY A 215 0.44 -12.37 0.44
C GLY A 215 0.31 -12.33 -1.09
N TRP A 216 0.88 -11.31 -1.74
CA TRP A 216 0.94 -11.24 -3.20
C TRP A 216 1.73 -12.38 -3.81
N LEU A 217 2.90 -12.69 -3.25
CA LEU A 217 3.70 -13.82 -3.70
C LEU A 217 3.06 -15.17 -3.43
N GLY A 218 2.06 -15.29 -2.57
CA GLY A 218 1.30 -16.53 -2.35
C GLY A 218 0.29 -16.84 -3.46
N SER A 219 -0.19 -15.82 -4.17
CA SER A 219 -1.22 -15.93 -5.22
C SER A 219 -0.60 -15.86 -6.62
N PRO A 220 -0.86 -16.82 -7.53
CA PRO A 220 -0.34 -16.75 -8.89
C PRO A 220 -0.69 -15.46 -9.63
N ALA A 221 -1.93 -14.97 -9.48
CA ALA A 221 -2.38 -13.74 -10.15
C ALA A 221 -1.60 -12.51 -9.67
N HIS A 222 -1.38 -12.39 -8.36
CA HIS A 222 -0.63 -11.26 -7.79
C HIS A 222 0.90 -11.41 -7.93
N ARG A 223 1.39 -12.64 -7.93
CA ARG A 223 2.81 -12.95 -8.16
C ARG A 223 3.23 -12.62 -9.59
N SER A 224 2.33 -12.79 -10.57
CA SER A 224 2.64 -12.59 -11.99
C SER A 224 3.25 -11.22 -12.32
N PRO A 225 2.64 -10.06 -11.94
CA PRO A 225 3.25 -8.76 -12.21
C PRO A 225 4.54 -8.51 -11.42
N ILE A 226 4.66 -9.08 -10.21
CA ILE A 226 5.91 -9.00 -9.43
C ILE A 226 7.03 -9.79 -10.12
N MET A 227 6.73 -10.97 -10.64
CA MET A 227 7.69 -11.89 -11.27
C MET A 227 7.62 -11.82 -12.80
N ASP A 228 7.31 -10.64 -13.34
CA ASP A 228 7.24 -10.36 -14.77
C ASP A 228 8.59 -10.68 -15.46
N ARG A 229 8.64 -11.85 -16.12
CA ARG A 229 9.80 -12.33 -16.86
C ARG A 229 9.90 -11.73 -18.26
N ASP A 230 8.79 -11.23 -18.78
CA ASP A 230 8.69 -10.66 -20.11
C ASP A 230 9.17 -9.19 -20.11
N GLY A 231 9.33 -8.59 -18.93
CA GLY A 231 9.87 -7.23 -18.79
C GLY A 231 8.87 -6.16 -19.24
N LEU A 232 7.58 -6.43 -19.09
CA LEU A 232 6.46 -5.55 -19.38
C LEU A 232 6.44 -4.31 -18.48
N PHE A 233 6.85 -4.44 -17.22
CA PHE A 233 6.81 -3.36 -16.24
C PHE A 233 8.21 -2.80 -15.96
N SER A 234 8.36 -1.49 -16.09
CA SER A 234 9.57 -0.75 -15.73
C SER A 234 9.43 0.01 -14.41
N ASP A 235 8.20 0.36 -14.05
CA ASP A 235 7.88 1.26 -12.93
C ASP A 235 6.79 0.71 -12.04
N SER A 236 6.82 1.16 -10.80
CA SER A 236 5.72 0.93 -9.88
C SER A 236 5.63 2.03 -8.83
N GLY A 237 4.45 2.16 -8.24
CA GLY A 237 4.20 2.93 -7.04
C GLY A 237 3.36 2.12 -6.07
N VAL A 238 3.63 2.30 -4.78
CA VAL A 238 2.88 1.70 -3.68
C VAL A 238 2.12 2.79 -2.95
N GLY A 239 0.88 2.50 -2.59
CA GLY A 239 0.06 3.35 -1.75
C GLY A 239 -0.56 2.56 -0.62
N ILE A 240 -0.50 3.10 0.59
CA ILE A 240 -1.08 2.47 1.78
C ILE A 240 -2.02 3.45 2.48
N TYR A 241 -3.20 2.97 2.85
CA TYR A 241 -4.12 3.65 3.73
C TYR A 241 -4.47 2.74 4.90
N CYS A 242 -4.36 3.25 6.12
CA CYS A 242 -4.67 2.50 7.32
C CYS A 242 -5.70 3.26 8.14
N GLU A 243 -6.66 2.52 8.67
CA GLU A 243 -7.71 3.02 9.55
C GLU A 243 -8.02 1.95 10.59
N GLU A 244 -8.17 2.36 11.84
CA GLU A 244 -8.34 1.46 12.98
C GLU A 244 -7.21 0.43 13.06
N LYS A 245 -7.53 -0.87 12.84
CA LYS A 245 -6.59 -2.00 12.81
C LYS A 245 -6.53 -2.66 11.44
N THR A 246 -6.86 -1.91 10.40
CA THR A 246 -6.86 -2.39 9.02
C THR A 246 -5.98 -1.50 8.16
N CYS A 247 -5.14 -2.11 7.31
CA CYS A 247 -4.41 -1.42 6.26
C CYS A 247 -4.78 -1.99 4.90
N TYR A 248 -4.92 -1.10 3.92
CA TYR A 248 -5.13 -1.40 2.51
C TYR A 248 -3.85 -1.03 1.77
N ALA A 249 -3.22 -2.00 1.11
CA ALA A 249 -2.03 -1.80 0.30
C ALA A 249 -2.37 -1.98 -1.17
N VAL A 250 -1.96 -1.01 -1.98
CA VAL A 250 -2.12 -1.00 -3.44
C VAL A 250 -0.74 -0.85 -4.06
N MET A 251 -0.40 -1.72 -5.00
CA MET A 251 0.79 -1.58 -5.82
C MET A 251 0.38 -1.60 -7.29
N VAL A 252 0.65 -0.51 -8.00
CA VAL A 252 0.39 -0.41 -9.45
C VAL A 252 1.71 -0.54 -10.18
N PHE A 253 1.73 -1.36 -11.22
CA PHE A 253 2.86 -1.59 -12.11
C PHE A 253 2.56 -0.94 -13.46
N ALA A 254 3.56 -0.31 -14.08
CA ALA A 254 3.41 0.29 -15.40
C ALA A 254 4.65 0.08 -16.28
N GLY A 255 4.40 -0.18 -17.57
CA GLY A 255 5.41 -0.10 -18.62
C GLY A 255 5.58 1.35 -19.09
N LEU A 256 6.67 1.99 -18.67
CA LEU A 256 7.05 3.34 -19.09
C LEU A 256 8.32 3.35 -19.95
N GLU A 257 8.81 2.17 -20.34
CA GLU A 257 9.97 2.03 -21.20
C GLU A 257 9.66 1.12 -22.37
N ARG A 258 10.24 1.48 -23.52
CA ARG A 258 10.25 0.64 -24.71
C ARG A 258 11.69 0.53 -25.20
N ASN A 259 12.12 -0.71 -25.44
CA ASN A 259 13.44 -1.01 -25.97
C ASN A 259 13.28 -1.77 -27.27
N GLU A 260 13.92 -1.31 -28.34
CA GLU A 260 13.86 -1.93 -29.66
C GLU A 260 15.27 -2.12 -30.19
N ASN A 261 15.61 -3.34 -30.59
CA ASN A 261 16.88 -3.67 -31.20
C ASN A 261 16.62 -4.07 -32.64
N ILE A 262 17.02 -3.21 -33.57
CA ILE A 262 16.68 -3.33 -34.98
C ILE A 262 17.97 -3.48 -35.79
N LYS A 263 18.02 -4.50 -36.63
CA LYS A 263 19.01 -4.58 -37.70
C LYS A 263 18.40 -4.00 -38.98
N LEU A 264 19.00 -2.95 -39.52
CA LEU A 264 18.62 -2.40 -40.82
C LEU A 264 19.73 -2.64 -41.84
N GLU A 265 19.35 -3.18 -42.99
CA GLU A 265 20.24 -3.31 -44.15
C GLU A 265 20.43 -1.95 -44.83
N PRO A 266 21.55 -1.76 -45.57
CA PRO A 266 21.85 -0.45 -46.16
C PRO A 266 20.75 0.04 -47.11
N GLY A 267 20.35 1.30 -46.96
CA GLY A 267 19.28 1.93 -47.74
C GLY A 267 17.87 1.66 -47.24
N TYR A 268 17.70 0.88 -46.17
CA TYR A 268 16.40 0.62 -45.55
C TYR A 268 16.07 1.69 -44.51
N LEU A 269 14.77 1.87 -44.30
CA LEU A 269 14.21 2.68 -43.24
C LEU A 269 13.12 1.93 -42.47
N THR A 270 12.85 2.39 -41.26
CA THR A 270 11.80 1.87 -40.38
C THR A 270 11.11 3.01 -39.64
N PHE A 271 9.90 2.75 -39.14
CA PHE A 271 9.10 3.70 -38.39
C PHE A 271 8.67 3.11 -37.05
N LEU A 272 8.74 3.91 -35.99
CA LEU A 272 8.26 3.56 -34.66
C LEU A 272 7.43 4.71 -34.08
N TYR A 273 6.25 4.40 -33.55
CA TYR A 273 5.46 5.39 -32.81
C TYR A 273 6.15 5.80 -31.51
N LEU A 274 6.16 7.11 -31.26
CA LEU A 274 6.40 7.70 -29.93
C LEU A 274 5.09 7.76 -29.15
N ASN A 275 4.01 8.16 -29.81
CA ASN A 275 2.66 8.20 -29.25
C ASN A 275 1.69 7.50 -30.21
N ASP A 276 1.51 6.19 -30.01
CA ASP A 276 0.74 5.33 -30.91
C ASP A 276 -0.76 5.68 -30.86
N PRO A 277 -1.39 5.99 -32.01
CA PRO A 277 -2.81 6.32 -32.07
C PRO A 277 -3.76 5.24 -31.55
N SER A 278 -3.33 3.97 -31.52
CA SER A 278 -4.12 2.84 -31.01
C SER A 278 -4.30 2.87 -29.48
N TYR A 279 -3.42 3.57 -28.76
CA TYR A 279 -3.60 3.76 -27.33
C TYR A 279 -4.74 4.77 -27.03
N PRO A 280 -5.47 4.57 -25.92
CA PRO A 280 -6.66 5.36 -25.59
C PRO A 280 -6.31 6.73 -24.99
N PHE A 281 -5.07 7.20 -25.12
CA PHE A 281 -4.64 8.50 -24.59
C PHE A 281 -5.03 9.65 -25.54
N ASP A 282 -5.38 10.78 -24.93
CA ASP A 282 -5.84 12.03 -25.55
C ASP A 282 -4.96 13.22 -25.15
N PHE A 283 -3.77 12.96 -24.62
CA PHE A 283 -2.78 13.95 -24.23
C PHE A 283 -1.43 13.68 -24.90
N ASP A 284 -0.62 14.74 -25.02
CA ASP A 284 0.74 14.65 -25.54
C ASP A 284 1.64 13.92 -24.55
N VAL A 285 2.54 13.09 -25.08
CA VAL A 285 3.37 12.18 -24.29
C VAL A 285 4.80 12.71 -24.28
N ALA A 286 5.34 12.98 -23.08
CA ALA A 286 6.75 13.27 -22.93
C ALA A 286 7.57 11.98 -22.94
N ALA A 287 8.56 11.92 -23.83
CA ALA A 287 9.44 10.78 -24.02
C ALA A 287 10.90 11.24 -24.12
N ASP A 288 11.76 10.65 -23.30
CA ASP A 288 13.21 10.71 -23.43
C ASP A 288 13.63 9.59 -24.40
N VAL A 289 14.16 9.96 -25.56
CA VAL A 289 14.51 9.04 -26.65
C VAL A 289 16.02 8.98 -26.80
N GLU A 290 16.57 7.77 -26.70
CA GLU A 290 17.99 7.47 -26.87
C GLU A 290 18.16 6.43 -27.98
N ILE A 291 19.05 6.70 -28.93
CA ILE A 291 19.35 5.78 -30.04
C ILE A 291 20.86 5.67 -30.18
N ASP A 292 21.37 4.44 -30.15
CA ASP A 292 22.76 4.09 -30.45
C ASP A 292 22.80 3.18 -31.68
N SER A 293 23.69 3.49 -32.63
CA SER A 293 23.88 2.71 -33.85
C SER A 293 25.35 2.37 -34.11
N THR A 294 25.59 1.19 -34.70
CA THR A 294 26.92 0.76 -35.15
C THR A 294 27.36 1.43 -36.45
N ALA A 295 26.47 2.14 -37.14
CA ALA A 295 26.74 2.86 -38.38
C ALA A 295 26.08 4.24 -38.34
N ASN A 296 26.43 5.09 -39.30
CA ASN A 296 25.77 6.39 -39.44
C ASN A 296 24.35 6.19 -39.98
N ILE A 297 23.39 6.81 -39.30
CA ILE A 297 21.97 6.78 -39.61
C ILE A 297 21.42 8.21 -39.69
N ASN A 298 20.30 8.35 -40.37
CA ASN A 298 19.44 9.53 -40.27
C ASN A 298 18.27 9.21 -39.37
N ILE A 299 17.92 10.16 -38.52
CA ILE A 299 16.80 10.11 -37.60
C ILE A 299 15.90 11.30 -37.89
N TYR A 300 14.62 11.01 -38.07
CA TYR A 300 13.58 12.02 -38.24
C TYR A 300 12.48 11.79 -37.20
N ILE A 301 12.11 12.84 -36.49
CA ILE A 301 10.88 12.86 -35.70
C ILE A 301 9.80 13.44 -36.59
N VAL A 302 8.71 12.72 -36.78
CA VAL A 302 7.65 13.07 -37.74
C VAL A 302 6.30 13.10 -37.05
N SER A 303 5.37 13.86 -37.62
CA SER A 303 4.03 14.07 -37.06
C SER A 303 3.08 12.89 -37.25
N GLY A 304 3.41 11.92 -38.09
CA GLY A 304 2.56 10.78 -38.43
C GLY A 304 3.24 9.78 -39.34
N SER A 305 2.68 8.58 -39.44
CA SER A 305 3.17 7.51 -40.33
C SER A 305 3.10 7.88 -41.81
N GLU A 306 2.21 8.81 -42.20
CA GLU A 306 2.17 9.33 -43.57
C GLU A 306 3.50 9.95 -44.01
N GLN A 307 4.25 10.57 -43.08
CA GLN A 307 5.57 11.13 -43.41
C GLN A 307 6.62 10.06 -43.68
N TYR A 308 6.50 8.90 -43.03
CA TYR A 308 7.29 7.72 -43.38
C TYR A 308 6.95 7.24 -44.80
N ASP A 309 5.66 7.18 -45.15
CA ASP A 309 5.23 6.80 -46.50
C ASP A 309 5.72 7.81 -47.55
N ASN A 310 5.70 9.11 -47.25
CA ASN A 310 6.23 10.13 -48.14
C ASN A 310 7.74 9.95 -48.37
N LEU A 311 8.50 9.72 -47.30
CA LEU A 311 9.94 9.47 -47.40
C LEU A 311 10.24 8.18 -48.18
N MET A 312 9.52 7.09 -47.90
CA MET A 312 9.63 5.82 -48.63
C MET A 312 9.37 5.96 -50.13
N ASN A 313 8.39 6.79 -50.50
CA ASN A 313 7.96 6.98 -51.89
C ASN A 313 8.61 8.18 -52.57
N ASN A 314 9.64 8.77 -51.97
CA ASN A 314 10.35 9.95 -52.48
C ASN A 314 9.41 11.13 -52.82
N ARG A 315 8.40 11.34 -51.97
CA ARG A 315 7.49 12.49 -51.99
C ARG A 315 7.98 13.56 -51.03
N ASP A 316 7.36 14.74 -51.08
CA ASP A 316 7.62 15.79 -50.11
C ASP A 316 7.27 15.30 -48.70
N PHE A 317 8.24 15.34 -47.79
CA PHE A 317 8.08 14.89 -46.41
C PHE A 317 8.53 16.00 -45.46
N GLN A 318 7.90 16.04 -44.29
CA GLN A 318 8.19 17.02 -43.25
C GLN A 318 8.58 16.32 -41.95
N SER A 319 9.64 16.83 -41.34
CA SER A 319 10.13 16.40 -40.02
C SER A 319 10.03 17.56 -39.03
N VAL A 320 9.76 17.21 -37.78
CA VAL A 320 9.81 18.13 -36.63
C VAL A 320 11.25 18.28 -36.14
N ILE A 321 11.99 17.17 -36.13
CA ILE A 321 13.41 17.11 -35.81
C ILE A 321 14.07 16.24 -36.87
N GLU A 322 15.27 16.63 -37.27
CA GLU A 322 16.10 15.91 -38.22
C GLU A 322 17.54 15.95 -37.76
N ASP A 323 18.15 14.77 -37.62
CA ASP A 323 19.59 14.61 -37.40
C ASP A 323 20.10 13.56 -38.39
N LYS A 324 21.14 13.90 -39.16
CA LYS A 324 21.65 13.09 -40.27
C LYS A 324 23.10 12.66 -40.03
N MET A 325 23.45 11.50 -40.57
CA MET A 325 24.81 10.94 -40.52
C MET A 325 25.38 10.84 -39.10
N ILE A 326 24.54 10.47 -38.14
CA ILE A 326 24.90 10.31 -36.72
C ILE A 326 24.86 8.84 -36.32
N SER A 327 25.63 8.47 -35.29
CA SER A 327 25.57 7.14 -34.66
C SER A 327 24.93 7.17 -33.28
N ARG A 328 24.63 8.36 -32.75
CA ARG A 328 23.99 8.56 -31.45
C ARG A 328 22.99 9.70 -31.49
N PHE A 329 21.85 9.50 -30.85
CA PHE A 329 20.80 10.50 -30.66
C PHE A 329 20.28 10.41 -29.22
N SER A 330 20.09 11.55 -28.56
CA SER A 330 19.46 11.62 -27.25
C SER A 330 18.70 12.94 -27.13
N ARG A 331 17.37 12.88 -27.05
CA ARG A 331 16.52 14.07 -26.91
C ARG A 331 15.24 13.76 -26.11
N LYS A 332 14.81 14.74 -25.31
CA LYS A 332 13.46 14.79 -24.76
C LYS A 332 12.49 15.35 -25.79
N ILE A 333 11.39 14.65 -26.04
CA ILE A 333 10.39 14.98 -27.05
C ILE A 333 9.02 14.96 -26.39
N THR A 334 8.20 15.98 -26.68
CA THR A 334 6.76 15.94 -26.40
C THR A 334 6.04 15.53 -27.67
N ALA A 335 5.53 14.30 -27.69
CA ALA A 335 4.95 13.65 -28.84
C ALA A 335 3.43 13.76 -28.82
N ALA A 336 2.87 14.54 -29.75
CA ALA A 336 1.43 14.52 -30.00
C ALA A 336 1.00 13.18 -30.60
N LYS A 337 -0.30 12.88 -30.53
CA LYS A 337 -0.85 11.61 -31.01
C LYS A 337 -0.48 11.37 -32.48
N GLY A 338 0.10 10.21 -32.77
CA GLY A 338 0.60 9.83 -34.11
C GLY A 338 2.07 10.12 -34.36
N TYR A 339 2.72 10.94 -33.52
CA TYR A 339 4.15 11.22 -33.71
C TYR A 339 4.99 9.95 -33.62
N GLY A 340 6.06 9.90 -34.42
CA GLY A 340 6.96 8.76 -34.47
C GLY A 340 8.37 9.12 -34.89
N ILE A 341 9.24 8.12 -34.82
CA ILE A 341 10.64 8.16 -35.25
C ILE A 341 10.74 7.40 -36.57
N VAL A 342 11.34 8.02 -37.58
CA VAL A 342 11.86 7.34 -38.75
C VAL A 342 13.36 7.19 -38.60
N VAL A 343 13.86 5.96 -38.71
CA VAL A 343 15.30 5.68 -38.75
C VAL A 343 15.64 5.17 -40.14
N GLN A 344 16.64 5.77 -40.78
CA GLN A 344 17.11 5.43 -42.11
C GLN A 344 18.61 5.16 -42.09
N THR A 345 19.03 4.07 -42.71
CA THR A 345 20.45 3.79 -42.93
C THR A 345 20.90 4.37 -44.27
N LEU A 346 22.10 4.96 -44.29
CA LEU A 346 22.77 5.40 -45.51
C LEU A 346 24.13 4.71 -45.62
N GLY A 347 24.49 4.21 -46.80
CA GLY A 347 25.80 3.62 -47.07
C GLY A 347 25.76 2.15 -47.48
N ASP A 348 26.85 1.42 -47.23
CA ASP A 348 27.09 0.07 -47.73
C ASP A 348 27.05 -1.03 -46.65
N SER A 349 26.91 -0.64 -45.38
CA SER A 349 26.94 -1.57 -44.24
C SER A 349 25.63 -1.58 -43.46
N SER A 350 25.19 -2.76 -43.04
CA SER A 350 24.04 -2.90 -42.14
C SER A 350 24.29 -2.21 -40.80
N ALA A 351 23.26 -1.61 -40.22
CA ALA A 351 23.30 -0.97 -38.91
C ALA A 351 22.59 -1.82 -37.86
N GLN A 352 23.24 -2.08 -36.72
CA GLN A 352 22.57 -2.51 -35.50
C GLN A 352 22.20 -1.26 -34.73
N ILE A 353 20.91 -1.09 -34.45
CA ILE A 353 20.35 0.12 -33.85
C ILE A 353 19.61 -0.30 -32.58
N ASN A 354 20.02 0.26 -31.44
CA ASN A 354 19.32 0.10 -30.16
C ASN A 354 18.57 1.41 -29.90
N ILE A 355 17.26 1.31 -29.71
CA ILE A 355 16.37 2.45 -29.43
C ILE A 355 15.79 2.22 -28.03
N HIS A 356 16.01 3.19 -27.15
CA HIS A 356 15.42 3.25 -25.83
C HIS A 356 14.49 4.46 -25.76
N ILE A 357 13.23 4.23 -25.39
CA ILE A 357 12.24 5.28 -25.19
C ILE A 357 11.75 5.18 -23.75
N ARG A 358 11.86 6.28 -23.01
CA ARG A 358 11.41 6.41 -21.63
C ARG A 358 10.31 7.46 -21.52
N TYR A 359 9.13 7.07 -21.08
CA TYR A 359 7.98 7.95 -20.88
C TYR A 359 7.99 8.59 -19.48
N SER A 360 7.53 9.85 -19.35
CA SER A 360 7.52 10.62 -18.09
C SER A 360 6.19 11.29 -17.76
#